data_AF-A0A4U0W313-F1
#
_entry.id   AF-A0A4U0W313-F1
#
_cell.length_a   1.000
_cell.length_b   1.000
_cell.length_c   1.000
_cell.angle_alpha   90.00
_cell.angle_beta   90.00
_cell.angle_gamma   90.00
#
_symmetry.space_group_name_H-M   'P 1'
#
loop_
_entity.id
_entity.type
_entity.pdbx_description
1 polymer ?
#
loop_
_entity_poly.entity_id
_entity_poly.type
_entity_poly.pdbx_seq_one_letter_code
_entity_poly.pdbx_strand_id
1 'polypeptide(L)'
;MPSDVLPEELDVLRQQYADESTKGWVSVQTKFNYAWGSVKSDNRVEVGEGVALLMDIYRTEPTRRRECLYFLAVGHYKLGNYPEAKRYNAMLLEKEPNNIQAQSLRQLIEAAVAKEGYVGMAIAGGAAAAAGILFAAFMGAKGRR
;
A
#
# COMPACT_ATOMS: atom_id res chain seq x y z
N MET A 1 -0.61 -1.21 -12.61
CA MET A 1 -1.93 -1.79 -12.96
C MET A 1 -2.80 -0.64 -13.39
N PRO A 2 -3.34 -0.64 -14.62
CA PRO A 2 -4.36 0.33 -14.99
C PRO A 2 -5.59 0.14 -14.09
N SER A 3 -6.11 1.24 -13.56
CA SER A 3 -7.27 1.32 -12.68
C SER A 3 -8.54 1.16 -13.53
N ASP A 4 -8.84 -0.07 -13.95
CA ASP A 4 -10.02 -0.37 -14.79
C ASP A 4 -11.35 -0.33 -13.99
N VAL A 5 -11.47 0.51 -12.97
CA VAL A 5 -12.76 0.83 -12.33
C VAL A 5 -13.06 2.26 -12.69
N LEU A 6 -14.09 2.44 -13.52
CA LEU A 6 -14.54 3.78 -13.88
C LEU A 6 -15.02 4.49 -12.60
N PRO A 7 -14.74 5.79 -12.40
CA PRO A 7 -15.21 6.53 -11.22
C PRO A 7 -16.73 6.37 -10.99
N GLU A 8 -17.51 6.33 -12.06
CA GLU A 8 -18.96 6.11 -12.04
C GLU A 8 -19.34 4.73 -11.47
N GLU A 9 -18.57 3.68 -11.75
CA GLU A 9 -18.81 2.34 -11.17
C GLU A 9 -18.54 2.32 -9.67
N LEU A 10 -17.53 3.07 -9.20
CA LEU A 10 -17.23 3.18 -7.78
C LEU A 10 -18.34 3.91 -7.02
N ASP A 11 -18.92 4.96 -7.62
CA ASP A 11 -20.04 5.69 -7.02
C ASP A 11 -21.29 4.82 -6.89
N VAL A 12 -21.58 3.98 -7.88
CA VAL A 12 -22.69 3.01 -7.78
C VAL A 12 -22.47 2.04 -6.61
N LEU A 13 -21.26 1.51 -6.47
CA LEU A 13 -20.91 0.61 -5.36
C LEU A 13 -20.99 1.31 -4.00
N ARG A 14 -20.56 2.57 -3.93
CA ARG A 14 -20.66 3.42 -2.74
C ARG A 14 -22.11 3.65 -2.34
N GLN A 15 -22.96 4.00 -3.31
CA GLN A 15 -24.38 4.23 -3.06
C GLN A 15 -25.05 2.95 -2.55
N GLN A 16 -24.78 1.80 -3.19
CA GLN A 16 -25.33 0.53 -2.73
C GLN A 16 -24.89 0.19 -1.30
N TYR A 17 -23.60 0.41 -0.98
CA TYR A 17 -23.08 0.22 0.38
C TYR A 17 -23.78 1.14 1.39
N ALA A 18 -23.96 2.42 1.05
CA ALA A 18 -24.64 3.39 1.91
C ALA A 18 -26.11 3.01 2.13
N ASP A 19 -26.83 2.64 1.08
CA ASP A 19 -28.24 2.24 1.14
C ASP A 19 -28.43 1.01 2.04
N GLU A 20 -27.58 0.00 1.93
CA GLU A 20 -27.61 -1.15 2.83
C GLU A 20 -27.25 -0.77 4.27
N SER A 21 -26.24 0.10 4.45
CA SER A 21 -25.84 0.58 5.77
C SER A 21 -26.97 1.30 6.50
N THR A 22 -27.78 2.11 5.80
CA THR A 22 -28.96 2.77 6.38
C THR A 22 -30.04 1.80 6.85
N LYS A 23 -30.08 0.58 6.30
CA LYS A 23 -30.99 -0.50 6.70
C LYS A 23 -30.46 -1.30 7.90
N GLY A 24 -29.28 -0.95 8.42
CA GLY A 24 -28.65 -1.57 9.60
C GLY A 24 -27.85 -2.84 9.30
N TRP A 25 -27.76 -3.26 8.04
CA TRP A 25 -27.00 -4.44 7.63
C TRP A 25 -26.46 -4.27 6.20
N VAL A 26 -25.18 -4.57 6.03
CA VAL A 26 -24.53 -4.63 4.72
C VAL A 26 -24.16 -6.08 4.40
N SER A 27 -24.54 -6.54 3.23
CA SER A 27 -24.18 -7.88 2.76
C SER A 27 -22.67 -8.00 2.57
N VAL A 28 -22.12 -9.21 2.79
CA VAL A 28 -20.69 -9.49 2.59
C VAL A 28 -20.26 -9.16 1.15
N GLN A 29 -21.13 -9.43 0.18
CA GLN A 29 -20.87 -9.16 -1.23
C GLN A 29 -20.80 -7.66 -1.53
N THR A 30 -21.77 -6.88 -1.06
CA THR A 30 -21.78 -5.42 -1.23
C THR A 30 -20.55 -4.79 -0.57
N LYS A 31 -20.25 -5.20 0.67
CA LYS A 31 -19.05 -4.74 1.38
C LYS A 31 -17.78 -5.08 0.60
N PHE A 32 -17.65 -6.29 0.09
CA PHE A 32 -16.47 -6.71 -0.69
C PHE A 32 -16.34 -5.95 -2.00
N ASN A 33 -17.43 -5.78 -2.76
CA ASN A 33 -17.42 -5.08 -4.04
C ASN A 33 -17.00 -3.62 -3.85
N TYR A 34 -17.59 -2.92 -2.87
CA TYR A 34 -17.21 -1.54 -2.56
C TYR A 34 -15.74 -1.46 -2.12
N ALA A 35 -15.29 -2.36 -1.25
CA ALA A 35 -13.91 -2.35 -0.77
C ALA A 35 -12.89 -2.62 -1.90
N TRP A 36 -13.20 -3.56 -2.79
CA TRP A 36 -12.42 -3.85 -3.99
C TRP A 36 -12.30 -2.63 -4.90
N GLY A 37 -13.43 -1.98 -5.23
CA GLY A 37 -13.45 -0.79 -6.07
C GLY A 37 -12.64 0.34 -5.44
N SER A 38 -12.81 0.53 -4.14
CA SER A 38 -12.10 1.55 -3.35
C SER A 38 -10.58 1.37 -3.37
N VAL A 39 -10.07 0.14 -3.26
CA VAL A 39 -8.62 -0.15 -3.36
C VAL A 39 -8.06 0.14 -4.77
N LYS A 40 -8.90 0.03 -5.81
CA LYS A 40 -8.49 0.33 -7.19
C LYS A 40 -8.46 1.83 -7.51
N SER A 41 -9.17 2.66 -6.75
CA SER A 41 -9.17 4.13 -6.91
C SER A 41 -7.79 4.76 -6.73
N ASP A 42 -7.50 5.83 -7.46
CA ASP A 42 -6.28 6.64 -7.27
C ASP A 42 -6.37 7.61 -6.08
N ASN A 43 -7.56 7.74 -5.47
CA ASN A 43 -7.75 8.53 -4.26
C ASN A 43 -7.30 7.73 -3.01
N ARG A 44 -6.26 8.23 -2.34
CA ARG A 44 -5.71 7.59 -1.12
C ARG A 44 -6.72 7.45 0.03
N VAL A 45 -7.71 8.35 0.12
CA VAL A 45 -8.78 8.27 1.13
C VAL A 45 -9.65 7.05 0.86
N GLU A 46 -10.10 6.88 -0.38
CA GLU A 46 -10.91 5.74 -0.80
C GLU A 46 -10.14 4.44 -0.64
N VAL A 47 -8.86 4.40 -1.01
CA VAL A 47 -8.01 3.23 -0.77
C VAL A 47 -7.97 2.88 0.72
N GLY A 48 -7.87 3.89 1.60
CA GLY A 48 -7.91 3.71 3.05
C GLY A 48 -9.22 3.08 3.54
N GLU A 49 -10.36 3.56 3.05
CA GLU A 49 -11.68 2.97 3.32
C GLU A 49 -11.76 1.53 2.85
N GLY A 50 -11.31 1.25 1.62
CA GLY A 50 -11.27 -0.09 1.06
C GLY A 50 -10.44 -1.06 1.88
N VAL A 51 -9.26 -0.63 2.34
CA VAL A 51 -8.41 -1.42 3.26
C VAL A 51 -9.14 -1.72 4.57
N ALA A 52 -9.81 -0.74 5.17
CA ALA A 52 -10.54 -0.93 6.41
C ALA A 52 -11.68 -1.97 6.25
N LEU A 53 -12.43 -1.89 5.16
CA LEU A 53 -13.50 -2.85 4.85
C LEU A 53 -12.95 -4.24 4.57
N LEU A 54 -11.85 -4.37 3.80
CA LEU A 54 -11.21 -5.66 3.55
C LEU A 54 -10.66 -6.29 4.84
N MET A 55 -10.15 -5.49 5.77
CA MET A 55 -9.70 -5.98 7.07
C MET A 55 -10.83 -6.56 7.91
N ASP A 56 -12.00 -5.92 7.86
CA ASP A 56 -13.21 -6.42 8.51
C ASP A 56 -13.65 -7.76 7.90
N ILE A 57 -13.80 -7.82 6.58
CA ILE A 57 -14.15 -9.05 5.85
C ILE A 57 -13.13 -10.16 6.14
N TYR A 58 -11.83 -9.85 6.15
CA TYR A 58 -10.79 -10.83 6.46
C TYR A 58 -10.96 -11.45 7.85
N ARG A 59 -11.43 -10.67 8.83
CA ARG A 59 -11.68 -11.15 10.20
C ARG A 59 -12.95 -11.98 10.29
N THR A 60 -14.04 -11.51 9.68
CA THR A 60 -15.38 -12.11 9.84
C THR A 60 -15.70 -13.23 8.85
N GLU A 61 -15.05 -13.27 7.68
CA GLU A 61 -15.36 -14.19 6.58
C GLU A 61 -14.16 -15.10 6.23
N PRO A 62 -13.97 -16.23 6.96
CA PRO A 62 -12.84 -17.14 6.73
C PRO A 62 -12.70 -17.64 5.29
N THR A 63 -13.83 -17.85 4.60
CA THR A 63 -13.89 -18.34 3.21
C THR A 63 -13.32 -17.34 2.20
N ARG A 64 -13.41 -16.03 2.49
CA ARG A 64 -12.94 -14.93 1.62
C ARG A 64 -11.54 -14.42 1.96
N ARG A 65 -10.92 -14.92 3.04
CA ARG A 65 -9.60 -14.47 3.51
C ARG A 65 -8.55 -14.46 2.41
N ARG A 66 -8.55 -15.49 1.57
CA ARG A 66 -7.56 -15.65 0.50
C ARG A 66 -7.62 -14.52 -0.51
N GLU A 67 -8.81 -14.19 -0.99
CA GLU A 67 -9.04 -13.07 -1.91
C GLU A 67 -8.66 -11.74 -1.24
N CYS A 68 -9.00 -11.58 0.04
CA CYS A 68 -8.68 -10.37 0.80
C CYS A 68 -7.17 -10.13 0.92
N LEU A 69 -6.34 -11.18 1.06
CA LEU A 69 -4.88 -11.03 1.18
C LEU A 69 -4.29 -10.23 0.01
N TYR A 70 -4.73 -10.52 -1.21
CA TYR A 70 -4.23 -9.80 -2.38
C TYR A 70 -4.63 -8.32 -2.34
N PHE A 71 -5.91 -7.99 -2.09
CA PHE A 71 -6.35 -6.59 -2.06
C PHE A 71 -5.81 -5.81 -0.87
N LEU A 72 -5.62 -6.46 0.28
CA LEU A 72 -4.94 -5.85 1.42
C LEU A 72 -3.49 -5.51 1.05
N ALA A 73 -2.77 -6.41 0.39
CA ALA A 73 -1.41 -6.13 -0.07
C ALA A 73 -1.37 -4.95 -1.06
N VAL A 74 -2.28 -4.92 -2.04
CA VAL A 74 -2.39 -3.82 -3.02
C VAL A 74 -2.74 -2.49 -2.32
N GLY A 75 -3.72 -2.48 -1.43
CA GLY A 75 -4.14 -1.28 -0.72
C GLY A 75 -3.03 -0.70 0.15
N HIS A 76 -2.37 -1.56 0.94
CA HIS A 76 -1.21 -1.14 1.74
C HIS A 76 -0.05 -0.64 0.88
N TYR A 77 0.22 -1.27 -0.27
CA TYR A 77 1.22 -0.78 -1.23
C TYR A 77 0.89 0.62 -1.76
N LYS A 78 -0.37 0.86 -2.18
CA LYS A 78 -0.82 2.18 -2.67
C LYS A 78 -0.78 3.27 -1.59
N LEU A 79 -0.98 2.89 -0.33
CA LEU A 79 -0.84 3.77 0.83
C LEU A 79 0.63 3.98 1.25
N GLY A 80 1.61 3.33 0.62
CA GLY A 80 3.02 3.40 1.01
C GLY A 80 3.35 2.63 2.30
N ASN A 81 2.42 1.83 2.82
CA ASN A 81 2.66 0.94 3.95
C ASN A 81 3.26 -0.38 3.46
N TYR A 82 4.51 -0.34 2.99
CA TYR A 82 5.18 -1.52 2.43
C TYR A 82 5.40 -2.66 3.42
N PRO A 83 5.63 -2.45 4.75
CA PRO A 83 5.70 -3.55 5.71
C PRO A 83 4.46 -4.43 5.69
N GLU A 84 3.27 -3.81 5.74
CA GLU A 84 2.01 -4.57 5.68
C GLU A 84 1.73 -5.13 4.29
N ALA A 85 2.07 -4.38 3.23
CA ALA A 85 1.96 -4.89 1.87
C ALA A 85 2.77 -6.18 1.68
N LYS A 86 4.03 -6.18 2.16
CA LYS A 86 4.93 -7.34 2.12
C LYS A 86 4.36 -8.50 2.94
N ARG A 87 3.85 -8.23 4.14
CA ARG A 87 3.28 -9.27 5.03
C ARG A 87 2.09 -9.96 4.38
N TYR A 88 1.09 -9.22 3.90
CA TYR A 88 -0.09 -9.81 3.27
C TYR A 88 0.25 -10.56 1.98
N ASN A 89 1.15 -10.01 1.17
CA ASN A 89 1.57 -10.66 -0.07
C ASN A 89 2.34 -11.97 0.21
N ALA A 90 3.18 -12.00 1.25
CA ALA A 90 3.86 -13.23 1.67
C ALA A 90 2.87 -14.30 2.14
N MET A 91 1.87 -13.94 2.96
CA MET A 91 0.83 -14.86 3.40
C MET A 91 0.01 -15.46 2.24
N LEU A 92 -0.17 -14.71 1.15
CA LEU A 92 -0.79 -15.21 -0.08
C LEU A 92 0.13 -16.18 -0.82
N LEU A 93 1.40 -15.82 -1.01
CA LEU A 93 2.38 -16.67 -1.69
C LEU A 93 2.70 -17.96 -0.93
N GLU A 94 2.60 -17.98 0.40
CA GLU A 94 2.69 -19.22 1.20
C GLU A 94 1.58 -20.21 0.84
N LYS A 95 0.39 -19.71 0.48
CA LYS A 95 -0.78 -20.53 0.12
C LYS A 95 -0.82 -20.85 -1.38
N GLU A 96 -0.42 -19.89 -2.20
CA GLU A 96 -0.45 -19.97 -3.66
C GLU A 96 0.90 -19.53 -4.24
N PRO A 97 1.95 -20.37 -4.15
CA PRO A 97 3.31 -19.99 -4.56
C PRO A 97 3.43 -19.59 -6.03
N ASN A 98 2.56 -20.14 -6.89
CA ASN A 98 2.53 -19.90 -8.33
C ASN A 98 1.59 -18.76 -8.74
N ASN A 99 1.06 -17.99 -7.79
CA ASN A 99 0.18 -16.86 -8.08
C ASN A 99 0.98 -15.72 -8.72
N ILE A 100 0.88 -15.59 -10.05
CA ILE A 100 1.64 -14.61 -10.83
C ILE A 100 1.33 -13.18 -10.39
N GLN A 101 0.08 -12.87 -10.02
CA GLN A 101 -0.29 -11.52 -9.56
C GLN A 101 0.44 -11.17 -8.27
N ALA A 102 0.47 -12.08 -7.29
CA ALA A 102 1.18 -11.90 -6.03
C ALA A 102 2.71 -11.83 -6.21
N GLN A 103 3.26 -12.60 -7.15
CA GLN A 103 4.68 -12.53 -7.50
C GLN A 103 5.05 -11.18 -8.13
N SER A 104 4.25 -10.68 -9.07
CA SER A 104 4.44 -9.36 -9.67
C SER A 104 4.30 -8.25 -8.63
N LEU A 105 3.31 -8.34 -7.73
CA LEU A 105 3.15 -7.39 -6.63
C LEU A 105 4.34 -7.40 -5.68
N ARG A 106 4.93 -8.58 -5.39
CA ARG A 106 6.15 -8.69 -4.59
C ARG A 106 7.29 -7.86 -5.17
N GLN A 107 7.52 -7.98 -6.48
CA GLN A 107 8.57 -7.24 -7.18
C GLN A 107 8.33 -5.72 -7.11
N LEU A 108 7.08 -5.28 -7.25
CA LEU A 108 6.72 -3.86 -7.10
C LEU A 108 6.99 -3.34 -5.68
N ILE A 109 6.61 -4.11 -4.65
CA ILE A 109 6.88 -3.77 -3.25
C ILE A 109 8.39 -3.68 -3.00
N GLU A 110 9.17 -4.67 -3.45
CA GLU A 110 10.63 -4.69 -3.28
C GLU A 110 11.30 -3.51 -3.98
N ALA A 111 10.87 -3.17 -5.19
CA ALA A 111 11.37 -2.01 -5.93
C ALA A 111 11.06 -0.69 -5.22
N ALA A 112 9.84 -0.54 -4.67
CA ALA A 112 9.44 0.65 -3.93
C ALA A 112 10.25 0.83 -2.65
N VAL A 113 10.43 -0.24 -1.86
CA VAL A 113 11.25 -0.22 -0.63
C VAL A 113 12.70 0.11 -0.96
N ALA A 114 13.28 -0.50 -2.00
CA ALA A 114 14.65 -0.21 -2.41
C ALA A 114 14.81 1.26 -2.81
N LYS A 115 13.86 1.80 -3.60
CA LYS A 115 13.87 3.21 -4.02
C LYS A 115 13.88 4.16 -2.82
N GLU A 116 13.05 3.93 -1.81
CA GLU A 116 13.03 4.76 -0.61
C GLU A 116 14.32 4.66 0.20
N GLY A 117 14.91 3.46 0.28
CA GLY A 117 16.23 3.27 0.88
C GLY A 117 17.34 4.05 0.16
N TYR A 118 17.35 4.02 -1.18
CA TYR A 118 18.32 4.78 -1.99
C TYR A 118 18.17 6.29 -1.80
N VAL A 119 16.94 6.81 -1.76
CA VAL A 119 16.68 8.24 -1.51
C VAL A 119 17.21 8.65 -0.14
N GLY A 120 16.96 7.85 0.90
CA GLY A 120 17.47 8.10 2.25
C GLY A 120 19.00 8.11 2.31
N MET A 121 19.66 7.15 1.65
CA MET A 121 21.12 7.09 1.58
C MET A 121 21.73 8.26 0.82
N ALA A 122 21.12 8.70 -0.28
CA ALA A 122 21.59 9.85 -1.05
C ALA A 122 21.54 11.14 -0.22
N ILE A 123 20.45 11.35 0.53
CA ILE A 123 20.30 12.51 1.42
C ILE A 123 21.37 12.46 2.53
N ALA A 124 21.54 11.32 3.19
CA ALA A 124 22.52 11.16 4.26
C ALA A 124 23.97 11.35 3.76
N GLY A 125 24.31 10.75 2.62
CA GLY A 125 25.62 10.87 1.99
C GLY A 125 25.95 12.30 1.57
N GLY A 126 25.00 13.01 0.97
CA GLY A 126 25.17 14.43 0.61
C GLY A 126 25.38 15.34 1.82
N ALA A 127 24.59 15.14 2.88
CA ALA A 127 24.74 15.90 4.13
C ALA A 127 26.09 15.64 4.82
N ALA A 128 26.49 14.36 4.92
CA ALA A 128 27.77 13.98 5.54
C ALA A 128 28.97 14.52 4.75
N ALA A 129 28.93 14.46 3.41
CA ALA A 129 29.98 15.01 2.55
C ALA A 129 30.12 16.53 2.73
N ALA A 130 29.01 17.27 2.73
CA ALA A 130 29.02 18.72 2.95
C ALA A 130 29.59 19.09 4.32
N ALA A 131 29.15 18.41 5.39
CA ALA A 131 29.67 18.61 6.74
C ALA A 131 31.18 18.30 6.82
N GLY A 132 31.63 17.21 6.18
CA GLY A 132 33.04 16.82 6.12
C GLY A 132 33.91 17.88 5.42
N ILE A 133 33.46 18.43 4.29
CA ILE A 133 34.16 19.51 3.56
C ILE A 133 34.27 20.76 4.44
N LEU A 134 33.17 21.19 5.07
CA LEU A 134 33.15 22.37 5.94
C LEU A 134 34.08 22.19 7.15
N PHE A 135 34.05 21.01 7.78
CA PHE A 135 34.91 20.68 8.90
C PHE A 135 36.40 20.68 8.51
N ALA A 136 36.74 20.06 7.37
CA ALA A 136 38.11 20.04 6.85
C ALA A 136 38.62 21.46 6.51
N ALA A 137 37.79 22.30 5.88
CA ALA A 137 38.13 23.69 5.57
C ALA A 137 38.37 24.52 6.85
N PHE A 138 37.52 24.37 7.87
CA PHE A 138 37.66 25.06 9.15
C PHE A 138 38.94 24.64 9.90
N MET A 139 39.24 23.33 9.96
CA MET A 139 40.48 22.86 10.58
C MET A 139 41.72 23.31 9.81
N GLY A 140 41.68 23.27 8.48
CA GLY A 140 42.78 23.75 7.62
C GLY A 140 43.05 25.25 7.74
N ALA A 141 42.02 26.06 8.03
CA ALA A 141 42.18 27.49 8.29
C ALA A 141 42.78 27.78 9.68
N LYS A 142 42.53 26.93 10.68
CA LYS A 142 43.05 27.10 12.06
C LYS A 142 44.51 26.67 12.20
N GLY A 143 44.98 25.70 11.43
CA GLY A 143 46.38 25.24 11.43
C GLY A 143 47.38 26.14 10.69
N ARG A 144 46.92 27.21 10.03
CA ARG A 144 47.76 28.17 9.28
C ARG A 144 48.01 29.49 10.03
N ARG A 145 47.63 29.59 11.31
CA ARG A 145 47.88 30.75 12.19
C ARG A 145 48.85 30.40 13.30
#